data_AF-A0A7S3L6G2-F1
#
_entry.id   AF-A0A7S3L6G2-F1
#
_cell.length_a   1.000
_cell.length_b   1.000
_cell.length_c   1.000
_cell.angle_alpha   90.00
_cell.angle_beta   90.00
_cell.angle_gamma   90.00
#
_symmetry.space_group_name_H-M   'P 1'
#
loop_
_entity.id
_entity.type
_entity.pdbx_description
1 polymer ?
#
loop_
_entity_poly.entity_id
_entity_poly.type
_entity_poly.pdbx_seq_one_letter_code
_entity_poly.pdbx_strand_id
1 'polypeptide(L)'
;STPIPQRPVVVARPESADDQARAAQLRDPSTRVAALNALLQQTVSHEPNYAVTGDSVLTELVNIALECVQWEEPDVRDEDDDEDDDPVFSSDRAWWQAPTKRNDRWAEHWKEQLGPNRLNLKAHAVKTLEVVAMIFRNMSFVGANLRMLAYSPAVVEVLIGCMYDGTKGGAEEVSAPSSTALAVAAMQTLLHMVPMLDLSGQKLLADRLFYTPQSSKDGPMIPNAEAFGQAATGGWGFGGMWLARRLDTKEDVMSDVKKDFLLSFASEYLVSVWSVFPALFQVLTNTLTPRSVLIMAVDLLQELVNQARIGVVGSAHLDDDPDEIPTLRVVLVKMPDPLISRLIDFLYVPRLGPDALEYNDPVKNIVTRVTAYKLLLGYDATVDTDIRDRTLDILVPLLELDSPRIATRLGSRQQSSCTVRTQIWDSLLPILTTAVGRNEAPHLATQVFKELTKAPENRLGLIYVQERLLKLACKNERVAHTACHFLQLIPQQVEEGSEDQNEEEQDGSEEEEEES
;
A
#
# COMPACT_ATOMS: atom_id res chain seq x y z
N SER A 1 23.91 0.54 43.72
CA SER A 1 22.56 -0.01 43.88
C SER A 1 21.57 1.07 43.49
N THR A 2 21.24 1.12 42.20
CA THR A 2 20.18 1.97 41.67
C THR A 2 18.82 1.42 42.13
N PRO A 3 17.91 2.27 42.62
CA PRO A 3 16.60 1.82 43.09
C PRO A 3 15.75 1.41 41.89
N ILE A 4 15.03 0.29 42.03
CA ILE A 4 14.00 -0.14 41.09
C ILE A 4 12.89 0.91 41.11
N PRO A 5 12.53 1.56 39.99
CA PRO A 5 11.44 2.51 39.95
C PRO A 5 10.10 1.76 40.12
N GLN A 6 9.28 2.22 41.05
CA GLN A 6 7.89 1.78 41.16
C GLN A 6 7.08 2.36 40.00
N ARG A 7 6.23 1.54 39.37
CA ARG A 7 5.29 1.95 38.30
C ARG A 7 4.56 3.24 38.68
N PRO A 8 4.68 4.34 37.91
CA PRO A 8 3.92 5.55 38.16
C PRO A 8 2.52 5.50 37.54
N VAL A 9 1.62 6.25 38.15
CA VAL A 9 0.20 6.38 37.79
C VAL A 9 0.06 7.26 36.56
N VAL A 10 -0.52 6.71 35.50
CA VAL A 10 -0.89 7.43 34.26
C VAL A 10 -1.91 8.52 34.60
N VAL A 11 -1.53 9.79 34.49
CA VAL A 11 -2.48 10.91 34.57
C VAL A 11 -3.09 11.11 33.18
N ALA A 12 -4.15 10.36 32.92
CA ALA A 12 -4.96 10.50 31.72
C ALA A 12 -5.65 11.87 31.68
N ARG A 13 -5.86 12.39 30.46
CA ARG A 13 -6.84 13.44 30.20
C ARG A 13 -8.15 13.05 30.88
N PRO A 14 -8.89 13.95 31.54
CA PRO A 14 -10.26 13.62 31.94
C PRO A 14 -11.05 13.42 30.64
N GLU A 15 -11.23 12.17 30.27
CA GLU A 15 -12.15 11.78 29.21
C GLU A 15 -13.51 12.39 29.53
N SER A 16 -14.28 12.72 28.49
CA SER A 16 -15.65 13.16 28.73
C SER A 16 -16.37 12.08 29.55
N ALA A 17 -17.13 12.50 30.57
CA ALA A 17 -17.91 11.57 31.38
C ALA A 17 -18.82 10.69 30.51
N ASP A 18 -19.22 11.21 29.34
CA ASP A 18 -20.00 10.52 28.32
C ASP A 18 -19.21 9.38 27.64
N ASP A 19 -17.94 9.59 27.27
CA ASP A 19 -17.11 8.53 26.67
C ASP A 19 -16.78 7.42 27.69
N GLN A 20 -16.52 7.77 28.95
CA GLN A 20 -16.33 6.79 30.02
C GLN A 20 -17.57 5.96 30.30
N ALA A 21 -18.74 6.62 30.36
CA ALA A 21 -20.02 5.94 30.53
C ALA A 21 -20.31 4.98 29.35
N ARG A 22 -19.95 5.37 28.13
CA ARG A 22 -20.10 4.51 26.94
C ARG A 22 -19.15 3.34 26.94
N ALA A 23 -17.87 3.55 27.28
CA ALA A 23 -16.91 2.47 27.43
C ALA A 23 -17.39 1.44 28.47
N ALA A 24 -17.95 1.90 29.59
CA ALA A 24 -18.55 1.01 30.59
C ALA A 24 -19.75 0.21 30.05
N GLN A 25 -20.61 0.81 29.21
CA GLN A 25 -21.73 0.12 28.56
C GLN A 25 -21.28 -0.88 27.48
N LEU A 26 -20.18 -0.59 26.77
CA LEU A 26 -19.61 -1.50 25.78
C LEU A 26 -18.98 -2.74 26.45
N ARG A 27 -18.35 -2.54 27.61
CA ARG A 27 -17.73 -3.61 28.39
C ARG A 27 -18.76 -4.62 28.92
N ASP A 28 -19.91 -4.13 29.38
CA ASP A 28 -20.96 -4.97 29.95
C ASP A 28 -21.73 -5.76 28.86
N PRO A 29 -21.67 -7.11 28.85
CA PRO A 29 -22.34 -7.93 27.84
C PRO A 29 -23.85 -7.70 27.75
N SER A 30 -24.49 -7.28 28.85
CA SER A 30 -25.94 -7.09 28.89
C SER A 30 -26.39 -5.81 28.16
N THR A 31 -25.54 -4.79 28.10
CA THR A 31 -25.82 -3.49 27.49
C THR A 31 -25.06 -3.26 26.17
N ARG A 32 -24.03 -4.07 25.89
CA ARG A 32 -23.12 -3.97 24.73
C ARG A 32 -23.83 -3.79 23.39
N VAL A 33 -24.83 -4.63 23.08
CA VAL A 33 -25.53 -4.55 21.77
C VAL A 33 -26.27 -3.23 21.61
N ALA A 34 -26.91 -2.74 22.68
CA ALA A 34 -27.59 -1.45 22.66
C ALA A 34 -26.56 -0.30 22.53
N ALA A 35 -25.43 -0.39 23.24
CA ALA A 35 -24.35 0.58 23.17
C ALA A 35 -23.71 0.66 21.78
N LEU A 36 -23.43 -0.48 21.14
CA LEU A 36 -22.91 -0.54 19.77
C LEU A 36 -23.88 0.09 18.76
N ASN A 37 -25.18 -0.20 18.87
CA ASN A 37 -26.18 0.40 17.99
C ASN A 37 -26.31 1.91 18.20
N ALA A 38 -26.27 2.38 19.45
CA ALA A 38 -26.30 3.80 19.77
C ALA A 38 -25.06 4.52 19.24
N LEU A 39 -23.88 3.93 19.40
CA LEU A 39 -22.62 4.48 18.89
C LEU A 39 -22.62 4.50 17.36
N LEU A 40 -23.08 3.44 16.70
CA LEU A 40 -23.24 3.40 15.26
C LEU A 40 -24.16 4.52 14.77
N GLN A 41 -25.33 4.71 15.39
CA GLN A 41 -26.25 5.80 15.02
C GLN A 41 -25.62 7.18 15.18
N GLN A 42 -24.88 7.41 16.26
CA GLN A 42 -24.20 8.69 16.50
C GLN A 42 -23.07 8.96 15.52
N THR A 43 -22.31 7.93 15.15
CA THR A 43 -21.24 8.07 14.14
C THR A 43 -21.80 8.30 12.73
N VAL A 44 -23.06 7.90 12.48
CA VAL A 44 -23.78 8.14 11.22
C VAL A 44 -24.47 9.52 11.20
N SER A 45 -24.92 10.03 12.34
CA SER A 45 -25.70 11.28 12.40
C SER A 45 -24.85 12.49 11.99
N HIS A 46 -25.29 13.21 10.94
CA HIS A 46 -24.57 14.31 10.31
C HIS A 46 -24.44 15.62 11.13
N GLU A 47 -25.06 15.72 12.31
CA GLU A 47 -25.28 17.02 12.98
C GLU A 47 -24.39 17.31 14.21
N PRO A 48 -23.62 16.34 14.72
CA PRO A 48 -22.25 16.68 15.13
C PRO A 48 -21.26 15.60 14.68
N ASN A 49 -20.15 16.02 14.06
CA ASN A 49 -18.99 15.17 13.80
C ASN A 49 -18.55 14.49 15.11
N TYR A 50 -19.02 13.25 15.35
CA TYR A 50 -18.73 12.54 16.59
C TYR A 50 -17.21 12.40 16.73
N ALA A 51 -16.66 13.06 17.74
CA ALA A 51 -15.23 13.06 18.02
C ALA A 51 -15.00 12.43 19.38
N VAL A 52 -14.18 11.38 19.42
CA VAL A 52 -13.84 10.71 20.67
C VAL A 52 -12.86 11.60 21.44
N THR A 53 -13.03 11.73 22.75
CA THR A 53 -12.15 12.60 23.57
C THR A 53 -10.96 11.87 24.20
N GLY A 54 -10.98 10.53 24.20
CA GLY A 54 -9.94 9.64 24.74
C GLY A 54 -10.01 8.21 24.18
N ASP A 55 -9.14 7.33 24.66
CA ASP A 55 -8.92 6.02 24.06
C ASP A 55 -9.84 4.93 24.62
N SER A 56 -10.61 5.19 25.68
CA SER A 56 -11.45 4.17 26.34
C SER A 56 -12.46 3.52 25.41
N VAL A 57 -13.20 4.31 24.62
CA VAL A 57 -14.18 3.79 23.65
C VAL A 57 -13.48 2.96 22.57
N LEU A 58 -12.33 3.41 22.06
CA LEU A 58 -11.55 2.68 21.06
C LEU A 58 -11.03 1.35 21.62
N THR A 59 -10.52 1.36 22.85
CA THR A 59 -10.03 0.17 23.56
C THR A 59 -11.13 -0.87 23.71
N GLU A 60 -12.33 -0.46 24.11
CA GLU A 60 -13.45 -1.40 24.25
C GLU A 60 -13.94 -1.94 22.89
N LEU A 61 -13.93 -1.12 21.82
CA LEU A 61 -14.23 -1.61 20.47
C LEU A 61 -13.21 -2.64 19.99
N VAL A 62 -11.93 -2.43 20.28
CA VAL A 62 -10.85 -3.40 20.00
C VAL A 62 -11.07 -4.68 20.80
N ASN A 63 -11.34 -4.59 22.10
CA ASN A 63 -11.61 -5.76 22.94
C ASN A 63 -12.79 -6.58 22.41
N ILE A 64 -13.87 -5.92 22.02
CA ILE A 64 -15.03 -6.58 21.40
C ILE A 64 -14.63 -7.29 20.10
N ALA A 65 -13.78 -6.68 19.26
CA ALA A 65 -13.30 -7.30 18.04
C ALA A 65 -12.44 -8.55 18.32
N LEU A 66 -11.51 -8.48 19.28
CA LEU A 66 -10.67 -9.60 19.70
C LEU A 66 -11.49 -10.74 20.32
N GLU A 67 -12.50 -10.41 21.13
CA GLU A 67 -13.47 -11.38 21.66
C GLU A 67 -14.24 -12.09 20.53
N CYS A 68 -14.63 -11.36 19.47
CA CYS A 68 -15.35 -11.95 18.33
C CYS A 68 -14.52 -12.98 17.57
N VAL A 69 -13.21 -12.73 17.44
CA VAL A 69 -12.28 -13.67 16.80
C VAL A 69 -11.66 -14.67 17.76
N GLN A 70 -11.99 -14.60 19.06
CA GLN A 70 -11.43 -15.48 20.10
C GLN A 70 -9.89 -15.47 20.10
N TRP A 71 -9.30 -14.30 19.93
CA TRP A 71 -7.86 -14.15 20.04
C TRP A 71 -7.46 -14.13 21.52
N GLU A 72 -6.69 -15.13 21.92
CA GLU A 72 -6.03 -15.17 23.22
C GLU A 72 -4.52 -15.01 22.97
N GLU A 73 -3.93 -14.02 23.63
CA GLU A 73 -2.51 -13.75 23.49
C GLU A 73 -1.71 -14.95 24.04
N PRO A 74 -0.85 -15.60 23.22
CA PRO A 74 -0.09 -16.75 23.69
C PRO A 74 0.81 -16.38 24.86
N ASP A 75 0.79 -17.19 25.93
CA ASP A 75 1.63 -17.02 27.12
C ASP A 75 3.11 -17.10 26.69
N VAL A 76 3.85 -15.98 26.78
CA VAL A 76 5.28 -15.83 26.43
C VAL A 76 6.18 -16.50 27.49
N ARG A 77 5.87 -17.73 27.89
CA ARG A 77 6.57 -18.43 28.99
C ARG A 77 7.50 -19.55 28.55
N ASP A 78 7.68 -19.72 27.25
CA ASP A 78 8.76 -20.57 26.75
C ASP A 78 10.04 -19.72 26.76
N GLU A 79 10.83 -19.88 27.83
CA GLU A 79 12.09 -19.17 28.14
C GLU A 79 13.18 -19.28 27.02
N ASP A 80 12.88 -19.96 25.91
CA ASP A 80 13.75 -20.16 24.74
C ASP A 80 13.32 -19.30 23.51
N ASP A 81 12.18 -18.59 23.55
CA ASP A 81 11.64 -17.79 22.42
C ASP A 81 11.82 -16.26 22.60
N ASP A 82 12.32 -15.80 23.75
CA ASP A 82 12.46 -14.36 24.09
C ASP A 82 13.50 -13.61 23.23
N GLU A 83 14.44 -14.30 22.58
CA GLU A 83 15.45 -13.69 21.70
C GLU A 83 14.92 -13.41 20.26
N ASP A 84 13.72 -13.89 19.92
CA ASP A 84 13.22 -13.97 18.54
C ASP A 84 12.01 -13.06 18.23
N ASP A 85 11.60 -12.21 19.18
CA ASP A 85 10.48 -11.26 19.02
C ASP A 85 10.93 -9.81 18.72
N ASP A 86 12.24 -9.57 18.57
CA ASP A 86 12.75 -8.27 18.13
C ASP A 86 12.19 -7.91 16.74
N PRO A 87 11.59 -6.72 16.58
CA PRO A 87 10.90 -6.38 15.35
C PRO A 87 11.89 -6.17 14.20
N VAL A 88 11.70 -6.92 13.11
CA VAL A 88 12.55 -6.84 11.92
C VAL A 88 11.89 -5.98 10.85
N PHE A 89 12.39 -4.76 10.71
CA PHE A 89 11.96 -3.82 9.67
C PHE A 89 12.89 -3.89 8.46
N SER A 90 12.57 -4.72 7.48
CA SER A 90 13.30 -4.80 6.21
C SER A 90 12.35 -4.61 5.03
N SER A 91 12.77 -3.78 4.08
CA SER A 91 11.99 -3.50 2.88
C SER A 91 11.81 -4.74 1.99
N ASP A 92 12.74 -5.68 2.04
CA ASP A 92 12.68 -6.96 1.31
C ASP A 92 11.62 -7.92 1.90
N ARG A 93 11.36 -7.83 3.21
CA ARG A 93 10.40 -8.71 3.92
C ARG A 93 9.02 -8.09 4.09
N ALA A 94 8.91 -6.76 4.03
CA ALA A 94 7.70 -6.00 4.35
C ALA A 94 6.42 -6.54 3.69
N TRP A 95 6.51 -6.98 2.43
CA TRP A 95 5.33 -7.48 1.68
C TRP A 95 4.96 -8.95 1.95
N TRP A 96 5.83 -9.70 2.61
CA TRP A 96 5.70 -11.15 2.75
C TRP A 96 5.33 -11.57 4.17
N GLN A 97 5.89 -10.89 5.17
CA GLN A 97 5.82 -11.28 6.57
C GLN A 97 5.62 -10.06 7.45
N ALA A 98 4.97 -10.25 8.59
CA ALA A 98 4.87 -9.22 9.61
C ALA A 98 6.24 -8.99 10.27
N PRO A 99 6.44 -7.84 10.95
CA PRO A 99 7.73 -7.53 11.58
C PRO A 99 8.10 -8.45 12.74
N THR A 100 7.13 -9.11 13.38
CA THR A 100 7.31 -9.98 14.55
C THR A 100 6.59 -11.31 14.36
N LYS A 101 7.09 -12.36 15.03
CA LYS A 101 6.44 -13.68 15.04
C LYS A 101 5.04 -13.61 15.64
N ARG A 102 4.83 -12.80 16.69
CA ARG A 102 3.52 -12.50 17.26
C ARG A 102 2.53 -12.03 16.19
N ASN A 103 2.90 -11.05 15.36
CA ASN A 103 2.00 -10.50 14.35
C ASN A 103 1.78 -11.47 13.18
N ASP A 104 2.75 -12.34 12.87
CA ASP A 104 2.54 -13.44 11.92
C ASP A 104 1.51 -14.44 12.45
N ARG A 105 1.64 -14.92 13.70
CA ARG A 105 0.65 -15.82 14.35
C ARG A 105 -0.74 -15.17 14.40
N TRP A 106 -0.79 -13.89 14.74
CA TRP A 106 -2.03 -13.11 14.72
C TRP A 106 -2.62 -13.08 13.31
N ALA A 107 -1.84 -12.80 12.27
CA ALA A 107 -2.34 -12.74 10.89
C ALA A 107 -2.85 -14.11 10.42
N GLU A 108 -2.16 -15.19 10.78
CA GLU A 108 -2.61 -16.57 10.52
C GLU A 108 -3.94 -16.86 11.20
N HIS A 109 -4.10 -16.52 12.48
CA HIS A 109 -5.37 -16.68 13.20
C HIS A 109 -6.52 -15.93 12.50
N TRP A 110 -6.31 -14.67 12.11
CA TRP A 110 -7.33 -13.92 11.38
C TRP A 110 -7.68 -14.54 10.02
N LYS A 111 -6.69 -15.08 9.30
CA LYS A 111 -6.93 -15.84 8.05
C LYS A 111 -7.71 -17.13 8.30
N GLU A 112 -7.46 -17.84 9.40
CA GLU A 112 -8.21 -19.05 9.74
C GLU A 112 -9.67 -18.73 10.12
N GLN A 113 -9.87 -17.65 10.89
CA GLN A 113 -11.16 -17.23 11.39
C GLN A 113 -12.05 -16.60 10.31
N LEU A 114 -11.49 -15.71 9.48
CA LEU A 114 -12.23 -14.93 8.47
C LEU A 114 -11.97 -15.34 7.02
N GLY A 115 -11.00 -16.22 6.77
CA GLY A 115 -10.65 -16.67 5.42
C GLY A 115 -11.76 -17.47 4.73
N PRO A 116 -11.50 -17.97 3.51
CA PRO A 116 -12.52 -18.52 2.63
C PRO A 116 -13.31 -19.69 3.22
N ASN A 117 -12.78 -20.36 4.24
CA ASN A 117 -13.46 -21.47 4.88
C ASN A 117 -14.43 -21.02 6.00
N ARG A 118 -14.26 -19.83 6.60
CA ARG A 118 -15.04 -19.29 7.75
C ARG A 118 -15.64 -20.38 8.65
N LEU A 119 -14.84 -21.40 9.02
CA LEU A 119 -15.38 -22.61 9.65
C LEU A 119 -15.71 -22.38 11.12
N ASN A 120 -15.12 -21.34 11.73
CA ASN A 120 -15.01 -21.22 13.18
C ASN A 120 -15.79 -20.02 13.76
N LEU A 121 -16.09 -18.97 12.97
CA LEU A 121 -16.80 -17.79 13.49
C LEU A 121 -18.32 -17.95 13.47
N LYS A 122 -18.95 -17.70 14.63
CA LYS A 122 -20.42 -17.63 14.74
C LYS A 122 -20.94 -16.42 13.95
N ALA A 123 -22.08 -16.57 13.28
CA ALA A 123 -22.69 -15.50 12.48
C ALA A 123 -22.95 -14.20 13.27
N HIS A 124 -23.23 -14.31 14.57
CA HIS A 124 -23.36 -13.14 15.45
C HIS A 124 -22.04 -12.38 15.61
N ALA A 125 -20.92 -13.09 15.80
CA ALA A 125 -19.60 -12.50 15.96
C ALA A 125 -19.17 -11.73 14.68
N VAL A 126 -19.46 -12.29 13.49
CA VAL A 126 -19.21 -11.60 12.22
C VAL A 126 -19.99 -10.29 12.14
N LYS A 127 -21.29 -10.30 12.49
CA LYS A 127 -22.12 -9.08 12.48
C LYS A 127 -21.64 -8.04 13.49
N THR A 128 -21.22 -8.48 14.69
CA THR A 128 -20.64 -7.58 15.68
C THR A 128 -19.36 -6.93 15.15
N LEU A 129 -18.49 -7.71 14.51
CA LEU A 129 -17.26 -7.23 13.92
C LEU A 129 -17.51 -6.25 12.75
N GLU A 130 -18.52 -6.52 11.90
CA GLU A 130 -18.98 -5.60 10.87
C GLU A 130 -19.44 -4.25 11.45
N VAL A 131 -20.18 -4.28 12.55
CA VAL A 131 -20.62 -3.05 13.25
C VAL A 131 -19.42 -2.28 13.79
N VAL A 132 -18.44 -2.96 14.39
CA VAL A 132 -17.20 -2.33 14.88
C VAL A 132 -16.41 -1.68 13.74
N ALA A 133 -16.19 -2.40 12.64
CA ALA A 133 -15.50 -1.85 11.47
C ALA A 133 -16.25 -0.66 10.83
N MET A 134 -17.59 -0.70 10.81
CA MET A 134 -18.41 0.42 10.36
C MET A 134 -18.32 1.63 11.28
N ILE A 135 -18.22 1.43 12.60
CA ILE A 135 -17.99 2.51 13.57
C ILE A 135 -16.62 3.15 13.31
N PHE A 136 -15.54 2.36 13.15
CA PHE A 136 -14.21 2.89 12.81
C PHE A 136 -14.24 3.68 11.49
N ARG A 137 -14.89 3.12 10.46
CA ARG A 137 -15.07 3.79 9.17
C ARG A 137 -15.77 5.13 9.33
N ASN A 138 -16.89 5.19 10.04
CA ASN A 138 -17.62 6.45 10.22
C ASN A 138 -16.79 7.48 11.01
N MET A 139 -16.08 7.03 12.05
CA MET A 139 -15.20 7.90 12.83
C MET A 139 -14.04 8.45 11.98
N SER A 140 -13.53 7.70 11.01
CA SER A 140 -12.43 8.14 10.15
C SER A 140 -12.78 9.30 9.22
N PHE A 141 -14.05 9.60 8.97
CA PHE A 141 -14.43 10.82 8.23
C PHE A 141 -14.24 12.10 9.04
N VAL A 142 -14.06 11.99 10.36
CA VAL A 142 -13.85 13.13 11.25
C VAL A 142 -12.35 13.29 11.50
N GLY A 143 -11.78 14.38 11.01
CA GLY A 143 -10.33 14.64 11.12
C GLY A 143 -9.79 14.62 12.55
N ALA A 144 -10.61 14.95 13.56
CA ALA A 144 -10.24 14.87 14.96
C ALA A 144 -9.96 13.42 15.43
N ASN A 145 -10.65 12.43 14.85
CA ASN A 145 -10.49 11.02 15.20
C ASN A 145 -9.35 10.34 14.44
N LEU A 146 -8.98 10.85 13.26
CA LEU A 146 -7.98 10.21 12.39
C LEU A 146 -6.66 9.95 13.10
N ARG A 147 -6.16 10.91 13.88
CA ARG A 147 -4.93 10.74 14.68
C ARG A 147 -5.07 9.64 15.73
N MET A 148 -6.19 9.60 16.43
CA MET A 148 -6.43 8.61 17.49
C MET A 148 -6.55 7.19 16.92
N LEU A 149 -7.23 7.05 15.77
CA LEU A 149 -7.32 5.78 15.06
C LEU A 149 -5.96 5.34 14.52
N ALA A 150 -5.17 6.25 13.94
CA ALA A 150 -3.86 5.95 13.36
C ALA A 150 -2.84 5.58 14.42
N TYR A 151 -2.81 6.30 15.53
CA TYR A 151 -1.80 6.12 16.57
C TYR A 151 -2.21 5.09 17.64
N SER A 152 -3.32 4.38 17.44
CA SER A 152 -3.70 3.22 18.24
C SER A 152 -3.28 1.94 17.51
N PRO A 153 -2.18 1.27 17.92
CA PRO A 153 -1.67 0.07 17.24
C PRO A 153 -2.75 -1.03 17.15
N ALA A 154 -3.51 -1.21 18.23
CA ALA A 154 -4.54 -2.24 18.30
C ALA A 154 -5.75 -1.96 17.36
N VAL A 155 -6.10 -0.69 17.12
CA VAL A 155 -7.10 -0.34 16.09
C VAL A 155 -6.58 -0.69 14.71
N VAL A 156 -5.33 -0.33 14.40
CA VAL A 156 -4.67 -0.65 13.12
C VAL A 156 -4.61 -2.17 12.90
N GLU A 157 -4.26 -2.95 13.93
CA GLU A 157 -4.28 -4.41 13.89
C GLU A 157 -5.68 -4.93 13.56
N VAL A 158 -6.72 -4.53 14.30
CA VAL A 158 -8.10 -4.97 14.00
C VAL A 158 -8.50 -4.66 12.55
N LEU A 159 -8.15 -3.47 12.03
CA LEU A 159 -8.44 -3.09 10.65
C LEU A 159 -7.69 -3.98 9.64
N ILE A 160 -6.40 -4.27 9.88
CA ILE A 160 -5.62 -5.20 9.05
C ILE A 160 -6.23 -6.60 9.08
N GLY A 161 -6.70 -7.05 10.25
CA GLY A 161 -7.25 -8.38 10.44
C GLY A 161 -8.53 -8.55 9.62
N CYS A 162 -9.35 -7.50 9.60
CA CYS A 162 -10.54 -7.40 8.78
C CYS A 162 -10.25 -7.45 7.27
N MET A 163 -9.04 -7.14 6.80
CA MET A 163 -8.66 -7.29 5.38
C MET A 163 -8.55 -8.74 4.95
N TYR A 164 -8.34 -9.68 5.88
CA TYR A 164 -8.30 -11.12 5.60
C TYR A 164 -9.68 -11.75 5.40
N ASP A 165 -10.75 -10.94 5.46
CA ASP A 165 -12.10 -11.42 5.18
C ASP A 165 -12.25 -11.93 3.74
N GLY A 166 -12.31 -13.25 3.61
CA GLY A 166 -12.35 -13.97 2.33
C GLY A 166 -13.75 -14.47 1.99
N THR A 167 -14.14 -14.37 0.73
CA THR A 167 -15.39 -14.98 0.24
C THR A 167 -15.20 -16.45 -0.09
N LYS A 168 -16.16 -17.30 0.33
CA LYS A 168 -16.25 -18.72 -0.08
C LYS A 168 -16.26 -18.82 -1.61
N GLY A 169 -15.18 -19.34 -2.18
CA GLY A 169 -15.10 -19.74 -3.58
C GLY A 169 -15.73 -21.12 -3.77
N GLY A 170 -17.06 -21.18 -3.84
CA GLY A 170 -17.80 -22.41 -4.13
C GLY A 170 -18.99 -22.11 -5.02
N ALA A 171 -19.01 -22.68 -6.23
CA ALA A 171 -19.98 -22.39 -7.29
C ALA A 171 -21.41 -22.94 -7.04
N GLU A 172 -21.81 -23.28 -5.80
CA GLU A 172 -23.06 -24.02 -5.55
C GLU A 172 -23.97 -23.53 -4.41
N GLU A 173 -23.72 -22.39 -3.75
CA GLU A 173 -24.68 -21.88 -2.74
C GLU A 173 -25.20 -20.46 -3.07
N VAL A 174 -26.39 -20.42 -3.67
CA VAL A 174 -27.14 -19.23 -4.11
C VAL A 174 -27.88 -18.53 -2.94
N SER A 175 -27.46 -18.67 -1.68
CA SER A 175 -28.36 -18.29 -0.56
C SER A 175 -27.73 -17.65 0.69
N ALA A 176 -26.47 -17.22 0.66
CA ALA A 176 -25.97 -16.26 1.66
C ALA A 176 -25.29 -15.08 0.97
N PRO A 177 -25.69 -13.82 1.24
CA PRO A 177 -24.91 -12.68 0.78
C PRO A 177 -23.54 -12.80 1.44
N SER A 178 -22.51 -13.06 0.64
CA SER A 178 -21.12 -12.98 1.07
C SER A 178 -20.84 -11.53 1.43
N SER A 179 -21.07 -11.16 2.69
CA SER A 179 -20.86 -9.79 3.15
C SER A 179 -19.38 -9.48 3.09
N THR A 180 -19.00 -8.63 2.13
CA THR A 180 -17.67 -8.03 2.00
C THR A 180 -17.57 -6.73 2.78
N ALA A 181 -18.62 -6.41 3.55
CA ALA A 181 -18.76 -5.15 4.27
C ALA A 181 -17.61 -4.92 5.24
N LEU A 182 -17.09 -6.00 5.85
CA LEU A 182 -16.02 -5.95 6.82
C LEU A 182 -14.70 -5.45 6.20
N ALA A 183 -14.18 -6.15 5.19
CA ALA A 183 -12.95 -5.75 4.50
C ALA A 183 -13.07 -4.38 3.83
N VAL A 184 -14.23 -4.06 3.23
CA VAL A 184 -14.48 -2.76 2.60
C VAL A 184 -14.44 -1.63 3.63
N ALA A 185 -15.12 -1.78 4.77
CA ALA A 185 -15.11 -0.77 5.84
C ALA A 185 -13.71 -0.59 6.43
N ALA A 186 -12.98 -1.69 6.64
CA ALA A 186 -11.63 -1.64 7.18
C ALA A 186 -10.65 -0.92 6.23
N MET A 187 -10.63 -1.29 4.94
CA MET A 187 -9.77 -0.63 3.96
C MET A 187 -10.14 0.83 3.73
N GLN A 188 -11.43 1.18 3.76
CA GLN A 188 -11.83 2.58 3.68
C GLN A 188 -11.34 3.39 4.90
N THR A 189 -11.37 2.78 6.09
CA THR A 189 -10.82 3.41 7.30
C THR A 189 -9.32 3.63 7.15
N LEU A 190 -8.58 2.59 6.73
CA LEU A 190 -7.13 2.66 6.49
C LEU A 190 -6.79 3.72 5.43
N LEU A 191 -7.56 3.79 4.34
CA LEU A 191 -7.39 4.79 3.28
C LEU A 191 -7.45 6.22 3.82
N HIS A 192 -8.42 6.53 4.69
CA HIS A 192 -8.50 7.86 5.31
C HIS A 192 -7.36 8.12 6.30
N MET A 193 -6.77 7.07 6.87
CA MET A 193 -5.67 7.16 7.83
C MET A 193 -4.29 7.27 7.16
N VAL A 194 -4.15 6.93 5.87
CA VAL A 194 -2.85 6.92 5.15
C VAL A 194 -2.01 8.18 5.38
N PRO A 195 -2.54 9.43 5.34
CA PRO A 195 -1.73 10.63 5.59
C PRO A 195 -1.08 10.68 6.98
N MET A 196 -1.59 9.89 7.93
CA MET A 196 -1.08 9.76 9.31
C MET A 196 -0.27 8.48 9.53
N LEU A 197 -0.32 7.51 8.61
CA LEU A 197 0.45 6.27 8.70
C LEU A 197 1.90 6.54 8.33
N ASP A 198 2.79 6.37 9.30
CA ASP A 198 4.21 6.62 9.16
C ASP A 198 4.99 5.34 9.48
N LEU A 199 5.78 4.89 8.51
CA LEU A 199 6.59 3.69 8.62
C LEU A 199 7.95 3.93 9.29
N SER A 200 8.33 5.19 9.50
CA SER A 200 9.58 5.58 10.16
C SER A 200 9.40 5.84 11.66
N GLY A 201 8.18 6.15 12.10
CA GLY A 201 7.85 6.56 13.47
C GLY A 201 8.21 8.01 13.79
N GLN A 202 8.83 8.73 12.85
CA GLN A 202 9.27 10.11 13.02
C GLN A 202 8.10 11.11 13.05
N LYS A 203 7.05 10.87 12.27
CA LYS A 203 5.83 11.68 12.27
C LYS A 203 5.06 11.49 13.58
N LEU A 204 4.95 10.25 14.08
CA LEU A 204 4.36 9.99 15.40
C LEU A 204 5.18 10.69 16.49
N LEU A 205 6.51 10.63 16.41
CA LEU A 205 7.40 11.32 17.33
C LEU A 205 7.19 12.84 17.26
N ALA A 206 7.14 13.43 16.07
CA ALA A 206 6.87 14.85 15.86
C ALA A 206 5.50 15.24 16.42
N ASP A 207 4.43 14.52 16.08
CA ASP A 207 3.08 14.80 16.56
C ASP A 207 3.01 14.72 18.10
N ARG A 208 3.68 13.75 18.75
CA ARG A 208 3.76 13.69 20.22
C ARG A 208 4.58 14.83 20.84
N LEU A 209 5.63 15.28 20.17
CA LEU A 209 6.46 16.40 20.64
C LEU A 209 5.73 17.75 20.55
N PHE A 210 4.91 17.94 19.51
CA PHE A 210 4.17 19.19 19.27
C PHE A 210 2.72 19.16 19.76
N TYR A 211 2.24 18.02 20.31
CA TYR A 211 0.91 17.93 20.87
C TYR A 211 0.79 18.79 22.14
N THR A 212 -0.13 19.75 22.11
CA THR A 212 -0.46 20.61 23.25
C THR A 212 -1.84 20.27 23.79
N PRO A 213 -1.98 19.71 25.00
CA PRO A 213 -3.30 19.57 25.61
C PRO A 213 -3.83 20.97 26.02
N GLN A 214 -5.02 21.30 25.54
CA GLN A 214 -5.70 22.60 25.77
C GLN A 214 -6.02 22.94 27.24
N SER A 215 -5.71 22.06 28.20
CA SER A 215 -5.97 22.30 29.64
C SER A 215 -4.83 22.97 30.40
N SER A 216 -3.65 23.19 29.80
CA SER A 216 -2.58 23.92 30.47
C SER A 216 -2.75 25.43 30.26
N LYS A 217 -2.96 26.19 31.34
CA LYS A 217 -2.94 27.66 31.31
C LYS A 217 -1.54 28.25 31.09
N ASP A 218 -0.51 27.41 30.95
CA ASP A 218 0.91 27.79 30.97
C ASP A 218 1.69 27.46 29.67
N GLY A 219 1.00 27.30 28.53
CA GLY A 219 1.67 27.11 27.22
C GLY A 219 2.19 25.68 26.98
N PRO A 220 2.92 25.43 25.87
CA PRO A 220 3.17 24.08 25.39
C PRO A 220 4.05 23.24 26.33
N MET A 221 3.46 22.16 26.85
CA MET A 221 4.14 21.11 27.59
C MET A 221 4.47 19.93 26.67
N ILE A 222 5.75 19.58 26.58
CA ILE A 222 6.21 18.32 25.99
C ILE A 222 6.02 17.20 27.03
N PRO A 223 5.53 16.01 26.64
CA PRO A 223 5.46 14.87 27.55
C PRO A 223 6.86 14.38 27.93
N ASN A 224 7.00 14.04 29.20
CA ASN A 224 8.20 13.44 29.73
C ASN A 224 8.47 12.08 29.07
N ALA A 225 9.72 11.75 28.74
CA ALA A 225 10.14 10.36 28.48
C ALA A 225 10.21 9.54 29.79
N GLU A 226 9.24 9.77 30.68
CA GLU A 226 9.29 9.93 32.15
C GLU A 226 10.10 11.11 32.72
N ALA A 227 11.08 11.68 31.99
CA ALA A 227 11.81 12.91 32.37
C ALA A 227 12.61 13.49 31.18
N PHE A 228 12.03 13.88 30.03
CA PHE A 228 12.89 14.44 28.98
C PHE A 228 13.41 15.81 29.43
N GLY A 229 14.70 15.84 29.81
CA GLY A 229 15.33 16.71 30.79
C GLY A 229 14.88 18.18 30.86
N GLN A 230 14.34 18.55 32.02
CA GLN A 230 14.22 19.93 32.57
C GLN A 230 13.94 21.06 31.55
N ALA A 231 12.66 21.39 31.37
CA ALA A 231 12.25 22.79 31.24
C ALA A 231 11.10 23.04 32.22
N ALA A 232 11.49 23.53 33.40
CA ALA A 232 10.58 24.24 34.27
C ALA A 232 9.96 25.41 33.48
N THR A 233 8.65 25.59 33.61
CA THR A 233 7.93 26.84 33.36
C THR A 233 7.98 27.42 31.93
N GLY A 234 7.03 27.00 31.08
CA GLY A 234 6.31 27.93 30.20
C GLY A 234 7.03 28.55 28.99
N GLY A 235 8.06 27.90 28.44
CA GLY A 235 8.70 28.33 27.19
C GLY A 235 9.33 27.14 26.46
N TRP A 236 9.47 27.25 25.12
CA TRP A 236 10.24 26.30 24.33
C TRP A 236 11.66 26.23 24.90
N GLY A 237 11.97 25.17 25.66
CA GLY A 237 13.32 24.93 26.15
C GLY A 237 14.28 24.68 24.98
N PHE A 238 15.59 24.71 25.26
CA PHE A 238 16.63 24.44 24.26
C PHE A 238 16.45 23.10 23.53
N GLY A 239 15.90 22.08 24.18
CA GLY A 239 15.60 20.78 23.55
C GLY A 239 14.49 20.85 22.49
N GLY A 240 13.41 21.59 22.75
CA GLY A 240 12.32 21.79 21.78
C GLY A 240 12.74 22.65 20.58
N MET A 241 13.57 23.68 20.82
CA MET A 241 14.20 24.45 19.73
C MET A 241 15.21 23.61 18.93
N TRP A 242 15.95 22.72 19.57
CA TRP A 242 16.90 21.82 18.91
C TRP A 242 16.18 20.81 18.01
N LEU A 243 15.06 20.23 18.48
CA LEU A 243 14.21 19.34 17.69
C LEU A 243 13.52 20.09 16.54
N ALA A 244 12.97 21.28 16.78
CA ALA A 244 12.34 22.08 15.74
C ALA A 244 13.32 22.55 14.65
N ARG A 245 14.61 22.72 14.99
CA ARG A 245 15.66 23.03 14.01
C ARG A 245 16.05 21.82 13.16
N ARG A 246 15.73 20.60 13.63
CA ARG A 246 16.04 19.32 12.98
C ARG A 246 14.86 18.70 12.26
N LEU A 247 13.65 19.18 12.52
CA LEU A 247 12.44 18.84 11.82
C LEU A 247 12.44 19.50 10.44
N ASP A 248 12.43 18.68 9.39
CA ASP A 248 12.01 19.14 8.08
C ASP A 248 10.48 19.11 8.02
N THR A 249 9.86 20.28 8.15
CA THR A 249 8.40 20.45 8.07
C THR A 249 7.79 20.07 6.73
N LYS A 250 8.60 19.88 5.67
CA LYS A 250 8.11 19.46 4.35
C LYS A 250 8.04 17.94 4.22
N GLU A 251 8.95 17.24 4.90
CA GLU A 251 9.07 15.78 4.82
C GLU A 251 8.56 15.09 6.09
N ASP A 252 8.18 15.85 7.13
CA ASP A 252 7.85 15.34 8.48
C ASP A 252 9.00 14.49 9.09
N VAL A 253 10.22 14.68 8.61
CA VAL A 253 11.42 13.92 9.00
C VAL A 253 12.23 14.71 10.02
N MET A 254 12.74 14.02 11.05
CA MET A 254 13.70 14.60 11.98
C MET A 254 15.11 14.07 11.72
N SER A 255 16.02 14.99 11.41
CA SER A 255 17.45 14.67 11.25
C SER A 255 18.08 14.21 12.56
N ASP A 256 19.02 13.26 12.46
CA ASP A 256 19.83 12.69 13.54
C ASP A 256 19.04 11.96 14.66
N VAL A 257 17.87 11.39 14.35
CA VAL A 257 17.17 10.51 15.31
C VAL A 257 17.65 9.08 15.11
N LYS A 258 18.24 8.49 16.17
CA LYS A 258 18.72 7.10 16.12
C LYS A 258 17.56 6.11 16.04
N LYS A 259 17.73 5.04 15.27
CA LYS A 259 16.79 3.91 15.18
C LYS A 259 16.42 3.34 16.55
N ASP A 260 17.38 3.06 17.42
CA ASP A 260 17.11 2.53 18.77
C ASP A 260 16.12 3.39 19.56
N PHE A 261 16.23 4.72 19.42
CA PHE A 261 15.31 5.64 20.07
C PHE A 261 13.90 5.55 19.47
N LEU A 262 13.78 5.53 18.14
CA LEU A 262 12.50 5.35 17.46
C LEU A 262 11.85 4.02 17.82
N LEU A 263 12.63 2.93 17.87
CA LEU A 263 12.15 1.61 18.28
C LEU A 263 11.69 1.60 19.73
N SER A 264 12.43 2.22 20.65
CA SER A 264 12.02 2.31 22.06
C SER A 264 10.71 3.09 22.26
N PHE A 265 10.37 3.99 21.34
CA PHE A 265 9.24 4.89 21.44
C PHE A 265 8.01 4.45 20.65
N ALA A 266 8.21 3.88 19.46
CA ALA A 266 7.18 3.62 18.47
C ALA A 266 7.13 2.16 18.00
N SER A 267 7.86 1.22 18.63
CA SER A 267 7.90 -0.20 18.21
C SER A 267 6.52 -0.79 17.98
N GLU A 268 5.62 -0.72 18.95
CA GLU A 268 4.26 -1.28 18.83
C GLU A 268 3.50 -0.70 17.64
N TYR A 269 3.55 0.62 17.48
CA TYR A 269 2.94 1.31 16.35
C TYR A 269 3.54 0.87 15.01
N LEU A 270 4.87 0.85 14.91
CA LEU A 270 5.57 0.44 13.70
C LEU A 270 5.26 -1.00 13.33
N VAL A 271 5.23 -1.91 14.31
CA VAL A 271 4.87 -3.31 14.10
C VAL A 271 3.48 -3.42 13.46
N SER A 272 2.48 -2.73 14.01
CA SER A 272 1.12 -2.76 13.46
C SER A 272 1.02 -2.11 12.07
N VAL A 273 1.64 -0.95 11.83
CA VAL A 273 1.54 -0.26 10.52
C VAL A 273 2.26 -1.04 9.42
N TRP A 274 3.41 -1.65 9.71
CA TRP A 274 4.12 -2.48 8.74
C TRP A 274 3.34 -3.75 8.37
N SER A 275 2.51 -4.28 9.27
CA SER A 275 1.62 -5.42 8.97
C SER A 275 0.53 -5.11 7.92
N VAL A 276 0.36 -3.85 7.48
CA VAL A 276 -0.52 -3.52 6.35
C VAL A 276 -0.05 -4.17 5.05
N PHE A 277 1.27 -4.25 4.81
CA PHE A 277 1.80 -4.70 3.52
C PHE A 277 1.54 -6.17 3.21
N PRO A 278 1.76 -7.14 4.12
CA PRO A 278 1.44 -8.55 3.84
C PRO A 278 -0.07 -8.76 3.63
N ALA A 279 -0.93 -8.04 4.37
CA ALA A 279 -2.37 -8.08 4.18
C ALA A 279 -2.79 -7.53 2.81
N LEU A 280 -2.26 -6.36 2.44
CA LEU A 280 -2.52 -5.74 1.14
C LEU A 280 -2.00 -6.60 -0.02
N PHE A 281 -0.82 -7.20 0.12
CA PHE A 281 -0.26 -8.15 -0.83
C PHE A 281 -1.22 -9.31 -1.08
N GLN A 282 -1.71 -9.94 -0.01
CA GLN A 282 -2.66 -11.05 -0.12
C GLN A 282 -3.95 -10.63 -0.84
N VAL A 283 -4.54 -9.49 -0.46
CA VAL A 283 -5.78 -8.99 -1.08
C VAL A 283 -5.59 -8.73 -2.58
N LEU A 284 -4.50 -8.07 -2.97
CA LEU A 284 -4.25 -7.70 -4.37
C LEU A 284 -3.90 -8.91 -5.24
N THR A 285 -3.10 -9.85 -4.73
CA THR A 285 -2.64 -11.03 -5.47
C THR A 285 -3.65 -12.16 -5.52
N ASN A 286 -4.56 -12.26 -4.56
CA ASN A 286 -5.59 -13.29 -4.55
C ASN A 286 -6.62 -13.06 -5.67
N THR A 287 -6.72 -14.03 -6.59
CA THR A 287 -7.62 -13.97 -7.74
C THR A 287 -9.10 -14.15 -7.36
N LEU A 288 -9.37 -14.61 -6.13
CA LEU A 288 -10.71 -14.79 -5.58
C LEU A 288 -11.19 -13.57 -4.79
N THR A 289 -10.39 -12.52 -4.66
CA THR A 289 -10.77 -11.29 -3.96
C THR A 289 -12.00 -10.65 -4.62
N PRO A 290 -13.04 -10.31 -3.85
CA PRO A 290 -14.23 -9.63 -4.38
C PRO A 290 -13.92 -8.26 -5.00
N ARG A 291 -14.72 -7.85 -5.99
CA ARG A 291 -14.53 -6.57 -6.70
C ARG A 291 -14.47 -5.37 -5.77
N SER A 292 -15.43 -5.24 -4.84
CA SER A 292 -15.52 -4.10 -3.92
C SER A 292 -14.27 -3.95 -3.05
N VAL A 293 -13.78 -5.08 -2.54
CA VAL A 293 -12.56 -5.23 -1.74
C VAL A 293 -11.35 -4.84 -2.60
N LEU A 294 -11.27 -5.35 -3.83
CA LEU A 294 -10.16 -5.07 -4.73
C LEU A 294 -10.05 -3.58 -5.10
N ILE A 295 -11.16 -2.90 -5.37
CA ILE A 295 -11.16 -1.46 -5.68
C ILE A 295 -10.61 -0.66 -4.50
N MET A 296 -11.04 -0.98 -3.27
CA MET A 296 -10.52 -0.31 -2.07
C MET A 296 -9.03 -0.60 -1.82
N ALA A 297 -8.57 -1.81 -2.12
CA ALA A 297 -7.16 -2.17 -2.02
C ALA A 297 -6.28 -1.40 -3.03
N VAL A 298 -6.77 -1.23 -4.25
CA VAL A 298 -6.13 -0.40 -5.28
C VAL A 298 -6.08 1.07 -4.85
N ASP A 299 -7.16 1.62 -4.28
CA ASP A 299 -7.17 2.99 -3.75
C ASP A 299 -6.19 3.18 -2.59
N LEU A 300 -6.15 2.22 -1.67
CA LEU A 300 -5.20 2.23 -0.56
C LEU A 300 -3.76 2.22 -1.08
N LEU A 301 -3.44 1.37 -2.05
CA LEU A 301 -2.12 1.33 -2.66
C LEU A 301 -1.79 2.64 -3.40
N GLN A 302 -2.74 3.21 -4.12
CA GLN A 302 -2.58 4.49 -4.81
C GLN A 302 -2.24 5.60 -3.82
N GLU A 303 -2.96 5.69 -2.70
CA GLU A 303 -2.71 6.72 -1.70
C GLU A 303 -1.35 6.53 -1.00
N LEU A 304 -0.95 5.29 -0.71
CA LEU A 304 0.40 4.98 -0.20
C LEU A 304 1.49 5.44 -1.18
N VAL A 305 1.32 5.18 -2.48
CA VAL A 305 2.26 5.63 -3.52
C VAL A 305 2.29 7.16 -3.64
N ASN A 306 1.14 7.81 -3.53
CA ASN A 306 1.05 9.27 -3.54
C ASN A 306 1.79 9.90 -2.35
N GLN A 307 1.60 9.37 -1.14
CA GLN A 307 2.30 9.85 0.04
C GLN A 307 3.81 9.68 -0.09
N ALA A 308 4.27 8.55 -0.64
CA ALA A 308 5.70 8.30 -0.87
C ALA A 308 6.37 9.26 -1.86
N ARG A 309 5.58 9.97 -2.68
CA ARG A 309 6.07 10.95 -3.67
C ARG A 309 6.25 12.34 -3.08
N ILE A 310 5.59 12.67 -1.96
CA ILE A 310 5.63 14.01 -1.37
C ILE A 310 7.05 14.30 -0.85
N GLY A 311 7.64 15.43 -1.28
CA GLY A 311 8.92 15.92 -0.77
C GLY A 311 10.18 15.38 -1.46
N VAL A 312 10.08 14.31 -2.25
CA VAL A 312 11.26 13.54 -2.65
C VAL A 312 11.88 13.98 -4.00
N VAL A 313 13.21 14.20 -4.01
CA VAL A 313 14.05 14.40 -5.20
C VAL A 313 15.23 13.42 -5.19
N GLY A 314 15.45 12.67 -6.28
CA GLY A 314 16.57 11.71 -6.42
C GLY A 314 16.12 10.24 -6.33
N SER A 315 16.98 9.26 -6.61
CA SER A 315 16.70 7.80 -6.57
C SER A 315 16.65 7.22 -5.14
N ALA A 316 15.92 6.13 -4.92
CA ALA A 316 15.87 5.50 -3.60
C ALA A 316 17.19 4.74 -3.33
N HIS A 317 17.79 4.97 -2.17
CA HIS A 317 18.84 4.07 -1.66
C HIS A 317 18.16 2.75 -1.28
N LEU A 318 18.51 1.67 -1.98
CA LEU A 318 17.86 0.35 -1.85
C LEU A 318 18.54 -0.58 -0.86
N ASP A 319 19.74 -0.23 -0.43
CA ASP A 319 20.41 -0.92 0.64
C ASP A 319 19.72 -0.47 1.93
N ASP A 320 19.07 -1.41 2.62
CA ASP A 320 18.53 -1.15 3.95
C ASP A 320 19.74 -0.81 4.83
N ASP A 321 19.87 0.47 5.21
CA ASP A 321 20.87 0.87 6.20
C ASP A 321 20.52 0.17 7.52
N PRO A 322 21.40 -0.68 8.09
CA PRO A 322 21.11 -1.36 9.35
C PRO A 322 20.78 -0.38 10.49
N ASP A 323 21.27 0.87 10.40
CA ASP A 323 21.11 1.90 11.41
C ASP A 323 19.84 2.76 11.21
N GLU A 324 19.05 2.52 10.13
CA GLU A 324 17.82 3.26 9.83
C GLU A 324 16.60 2.33 9.70
N ILE A 325 15.39 2.91 9.77
CA ILE A 325 14.12 2.24 9.49
C ILE A 325 13.73 2.58 8.05
N PRO A 326 13.48 1.60 7.17
CA PRO A 326 13.18 1.88 5.77
C PRO A 326 11.94 2.77 5.62
N THR A 327 12.01 3.74 4.72
CA THR A 327 10.89 4.63 4.42
C THR A 327 9.83 3.94 3.57
N LEU A 328 8.60 4.51 3.55
CA LEU A 328 7.51 4.05 2.69
C LEU A 328 7.94 3.90 1.22
N ARG A 329 8.74 4.86 0.74
CA ARG A 329 9.30 4.82 -0.61
C ARG A 329 10.12 3.56 -0.85
N VAL A 330 11.06 3.23 0.04
CA VAL A 330 11.93 2.05 -0.13
C VAL A 330 11.09 0.77 -0.15
N VAL A 331 10.10 0.65 0.75
CA VAL A 331 9.17 -0.48 0.77
C VAL A 331 8.39 -0.62 -0.54
N LEU A 332 7.88 0.48 -1.09
CA LEU A 332 7.14 0.47 -2.36
C LEU A 332 8.03 0.17 -3.58
N VAL A 333 9.28 0.64 -3.60
CA VAL A 333 10.21 0.33 -4.70
C VAL A 333 10.57 -1.15 -4.71
N LYS A 334 10.68 -1.77 -3.54
CA LYS A 334 10.89 -3.22 -3.36
C LYS A 334 9.62 -4.06 -3.47
N MET A 335 8.51 -3.48 -3.95
CA MET A 335 7.26 -4.21 -4.21
C MET A 335 7.50 -5.52 -4.97
N PRO A 336 6.94 -6.67 -4.55
CA PRO A 336 7.20 -7.97 -5.17
C PRO A 336 6.76 -8.10 -6.64
N ASP A 337 7.50 -8.90 -7.41
CA ASP A 337 7.19 -9.22 -8.80
C ASP A 337 5.78 -9.82 -9.02
N PRO A 338 5.23 -10.69 -8.14
CA PRO A 338 3.86 -11.15 -8.27
C PRO A 338 2.84 -10.03 -8.20
N LEU A 339 3.05 -9.03 -7.34
CA LEU A 339 2.17 -7.88 -7.24
C LEU A 339 2.29 -6.96 -8.45
N ILE A 340 3.51 -6.70 -8.93
CA ILE A 340 3.74 -5.97 -10.19
C ILE A 340 3.04 -6.67 -11.36
N SER A 341 3.18 -8.00 -11.45
CA SER A 341 2.53 -8.81 -12.49
C SER A 341 1.02 -8.70 -12.39
N ARG A 342 0.48 -8.67 -11.17
CA ARG A 342 -0.94 -8.51 -10.91
C ARG A 342 -1.48 -7.14 -11.31
N LEU A 343 -0.72 -6.06 -11.08
CA LEU A 343 -1.05 -4.72 -11.58
C LEU A 343 -1.09 -4.73 -13.12
N ILE A 344 -0.16 -5.41 -13.78
CA ILE A 344 -0.21 -5.56 -15.24
C ILE A 344 -1.46 -6.34 -15.69
N ASP A 345 -1.84 -7.39 -14.97
CA ASP A 345 -3.08 -8.13 -15.27
C ASP A 345 -4.33 -7.23 -15.13
N PHE A 346 -4.33 -6.26 -14.21
CA PHE A 346 -5.41 -5.27 -14.08
C PHE A 346 -5.49 -4.30 -15.27
N LEU A 347 -4.38 -4.06 -15.97
CA LEU A 347 -4.39 -3.32 -17.23
C LEU A 347 -5.04 -4.13 -18.37
N TYR A 348 -4.98 -5.46 -18.29
CA TYR A 348 -5.52 -6.40 -19.27
C TYR A 348 -7.01 -6.70 -19.05
N VAL A 349 -7.79 -5.66 -18.73
CA VAL A 349 -9.26 -5.70 -18.63
C VAL A 349 -9.84 -4.93 -19.81
N PRO A 350 -10.49 -5.57 -20.80
CA PRO A 350 -10.98 -4.87 -21.99
C PRO A 350 -12.22 -4.06 -21.70
N ARG A 351 -12.22 -2.79 -22.13
CA ARG A 351 -13.42 -1.96 -22.10
C ARG A 351 -14.53 -2.52 -22.96
N LEU A 352 -15.78 -2.39 -22.51
CA LEU A 352 -16.96 -2.49 -23.36
C LEU A 352 -16.86 -1.49 -24.53
N GLY A 353 -16.59 -2.01 -25.72
CA GLY A 353 -16.42 -1.24 -26.95
C GLY A 353 -15.90 -2.11 -28.10
N PRO A 354 -15.80 -1.58 -29.33
CA PRO A 354 -15.21 -2.31 -30.46
C PRO A 354 -13.78 -2.82 -30.15
N ASP A 355 -13.04 -2.07 -29.32
CA ASP A 355 -11.70 -2.41 -28.83
C ASP A 355 -11.68 -3.71 -27.98
N ALA A 356 -12.81 -4.15 -27.42
CA ALA A 356 -12.89 -5.40 -26.65
C ALA A 356 -12.60 -6.64 -27.51
N LEU A 357 -12.86 -6.54 -28.82
CA LEU A 357 -12.67 -7.62 -29.79
C LEU A 357 -11.22 -7.73 -30.25
N GLU A 358 -10.39 -6.73 -29.95
CA GLU A 358 -8.96 -6.69 -30.34
C GLU A 358 -8.03 -7.34 -29.30
N TYR A 359 -8.53 -7.75 -28.12
CA TYR A 359 -7.74 -8.43 -27.08
C TYR A 359 -7.47 -9.90 -27.47
N ASN A 360 -6.20 -10.21 -27.70
CA ASN A 360 -5.77 -11.39 -28.46
C ASN A 360 -5.23 -12.58 -27.61
N ASP A 361 -5.70 -12.78 -26.37
CA ASP A 361 -5.37 -14.01 -25.62
C ASP A 361 -6.56 -14.52 -24.80
N PRO A 362 -7.22 -15.62 -25.20
CA PRO A 362 -8.39 -16.18 -24.51
C PRO A 362 -8.07 -16.92 -23.19
N VAL A 363 -6.81 -17.26 -22.91
CA VAL A 363 -6.42 -18.07 -21.73
C VAL A 363 -6.20 -17.20 -20.49
N LYS A 364 -5.68 -16.00 -20.68
CA LYS A 364 -5.39 -15.03 -19.60
C LYS A 364 -6.42 -13.93 -19.49
N ASN A 365 -7.28 -13.82 -20.48
CA ASN A 365 -8.39 -12.91 -20.45
C ASN A 365 -9.36 -13.29 -19.33
N ILE A 366 -9.53 -12.39 -18.36
CA ILE A 366 -10.75 -12.31 -17.52
C ILE A 366 -12.02 -12.32 -18.41
N VAL A 367 -11.84 -11.99 -19.70
CA VAL A 367 -12.79 -11.81 -20.81
C VAL A 367 -13.40 -13.08 -21.33
N THR A 368 -12.77 -14.26 -21.33
CA THR A 368 -13.52 -15.45 -21.80
C THR A 368 -14.66 -15.82 -20.85
N ARG A 369 -14.54 -15.49 -19.56
CA ARG A 369 -15.66 -15.55 -18.59
C ARG A 369 -16.57 -14.34 -18.69
N VAL A 370 -15.99 -13.15 -18.85
CA VAL A 370 -16.72 -11.88 -18.84
C VAL A 370 -17.46 -11.60 -20.16
N THR A 371 -17.08 -12.13 -21.32
CA THR A 371 -17.79 -11.93 -22.61
C THR A 371 -19.18 -12.58 -22.59
N ALA A 372 -19.33 -13.75 -21.97
CA ALA A 372 -20.65 -14.35 -21.77
C ALA A 372 -21.54 -13.47 -20.87
N TYR A 373 -21.01 -12.95 -19.75
CA TYR A 373 -21.73 -12.03 -18.87
C TYR A 373 -21.95 -10.62 -19.47
N LYS A 374 -21.02 -10.13 -20.31
CA LYS A 374 -21.08 -8.87 -21.08
C LYS A 374 -22.18 -8.91 -22.14
N LEU A 375 -22.38 -10.06 -22.78
CA LEU A 375 -23.46 -10.26 -23.74
C LEU A 375 -24.83 -10.49 -23.08
N LEU A 376 -24.86 -10.87 -21.80
CA LEU A 376 -26.09 -11.15 -21.03
C LEU A 376 -26.64 -9.93 -20.25
N LEU A 377 -26.21 -8.70 -20.56
CA LEU A 377 -26.67 -7.44 -19.94
C LEU A 377 -26.49 -7.33 -18.40
N GLY A 378 -25.82 -8.28 -17.76
CA GLY A 378 -25.52 -8.26 -16.32
C GLY A 378 -24.15 -7.66 -15.97
N TYR A 379 -23.38 -7.23 -16.98
CA TYR A 379 -22.06 -6.66 -16.78
C TYR A 379 -22.11 -5.13 -16.68
N ASP A 380 -21.60 -4.61 -15.58
CA ASP A 380 -21.47 -3.19 -15.32
C ASP A 380 -20.21 -2.63 -16.01
N ALA A 381 -20.40 -1.73 -16.98
CA ALA A 381 -19.31 -1.14 -17.76
C ALA A 381 -18.32 -0.30 -16.95
N THR A 382 -18.68 0.11 -15.73
CA THR A 382 -17.78 0.83 -14.83
C THR A 382 -16.63 -0.05 -14.33
N VAL A 383 -16.75 -1.39 -14.43
CA VAL A 383 -15.69 -2.36 -14.07
C VAL A 383 -14.41 -2.08 -14.86
N ASP A 384 -14.55 -1.82 -16.17
CA ASP A 384 -13.43 -1.63 -17.09
C ASP A 384 -12.75 -0.26 -16.90
N THR A 385 -13.46 0.73 -16.34
CA THR A 385 -12.91 2.05 -16.03
C THR A 385 -12.29 2.10 -14.64
N ASP A 386 -12.87 1.42 -13.65
CA ASP A 386 -12.44 1.58 -12.26
C ASP A 386 -11.10 0.90 -11.98
N ILE A 387 -10.93 -0.39 -12.29
CA ILE A 387 -9.70 -1.10 -11.91
C ILE A 387 -8.54 -0.75 -12.84
N ARG A 388 -8.82 -0.70 -14.15
CA ARG A 388 -7.80 -0.47 -15.18
C ARG A 388 -7.21 0.93 -15.11
N ASP A 389 -8.07 1.97 -15.04
CA ASP A 389 -7.59 3.35 -15.07
C ASP A 389 -6.93 3.72 -13.73
N ARG A 390 -7.47 3.24 -12.59
CA ARG A 390 -6.81 3.42 -11.28
C ARG A 390 -5.46 2.71 -11.21
N THR A 391 -5.28 1.60 -11.92
CA THR A 391 -3.96 0.96 -12.00
C THR A 391 -2.95 1.86 -12.73
N LEU A 392 -3.36 2.62 -13.74
CA LEU A 392 -2.48 3.63 -14.35
C LEU A 392 -2.15 4.76 -13.38
N ASP A 393 -3.12 5.18 -12.56
CA ASP A 393 -2.92 6.17 -11.48
C ASP A 393 -1.90 5.69 -10.43
N ILE A 394 -1.67 4.38 -10.30
CA ILE A 394 -0.62 3.79 -9.44
C ILE A 394 0.70 3.66 -10.18
N LEU A 395 0.69 3.10 -11.40
CA LEU A 395 1.91 2.74 -12.13
C LEU A 395 2.73 3.98 -12.50
N VAL A 396 2.08 5.08 -12.87
CA VAL A 396 2.77 6.34 -13.19
C VAL A 396 3.59 6.87 -12.00
N PRO A 397 3.00 7.19 -10.84
CA PRO A 397 3.79 7.68 -9.72
C PRO A 397 4.74 6.62 -9.18
N LEU A 398 4.39 5.33 -9.22
CA LEU A 398 5.31 4.24 -8.84
C LEU A 398 6.56 4.24 -9.73
N LEU A 399 6.43 4.40 -11.05
CA LEU A 399 7.56 4.53 -11.97
C LEU A 399 8.42 5.76 -11.66
N GLU A 400 7.80 6.88 -11.28
CA GLU A 400 8.51 8.09 -10.88
C GLU A 400 9.27 7.93 -9.56
N LEU A 401 8.84 7.02 -8.67
CA LEU A 401 9.53 6.77 -7.40
C LEU A 401 10.94 6.19 -7.60
N ASP A 402 11.21 5.40 -8.64
CA ASP A 402 12.57 4.85 -8.88
C ASP A 402 12.79 4.44 -10.35
N SER A 403 12.70 5.43 -11.24
CA SER A 403 13.07 5.29 -12.65
C SER A 403 14.60 5.36 -12.80
N PRO A 404 15.26 4.41 -13.52
CA PRO A 404 14.71 3.42 -14.45
C PRO A 404 14.47 2.01 -13.88
N ARG A 405 14.79 1.74 -12.60
CA ARG A 405 14.79 0.36 -12.06
C ARG A 405 13.41 -0.30 -12.08
N ILE A 406 12.37 0.41 -11.66
CA ILE A 406 10.99 -0.11 -11.72
C ILE A 406 10.54 -0.29 -13.17
N ALA A 407 10.96 0.61 -14.07
CA ALA A 407 10.69 0.48 -15.50
C ALA A 407 11.28 -0.82 -16.06
N THR A 408 12.52 -1.17 -15.72
CA THR A 408 13.15 -2.45 -16.10
C THR A 408 12.33 -3.65 -15.62
N ARG A 409 11.86 -3.63 -14.36
CA ARG A 409 11.04 -4.72 -13.78
C ARG A 409 9.66 -4.86 -14.42
N LEU A 410 9.05 -3.75 -14.83
CA LEU A 410 7.76 -3.73 -15.51
C LEU A 410 7.86 -4.25 -16.95
N GLY A 411 8.87 -3.83 -17.70
CA GLY A 411 8.99 -4.16 -19.13
C GLY A 411 9.70 -5.49 -19.43
N SER A 412 10.47 -6.03 -18.49
CA SER A 412 11.25 -7.27 -18.66
C SER A 412 11.00 -8.27 -17.52
N ARG A 413 11.18 -9.58 -17.75
CA ARG A 413 11.11 -10.59 -16.68
C ARG A 413 12.48 -10.81 -16.05
N GLN A 414 12.58 -10.69 -14.72
CA GLN A 414 13.85 -10.84 -13.98
C GLN A 414 14.55 -12.19 -14.21
N GLN A 415 13.82 -13.27 -14.47
CA GLN A 415 14.39 -14.61 -14.62
C GLN A 415 15.19 -14.84 -15.92
N SER A 416 15.13 -13.91 -16.88
CA SER A 416 16.01 -13.92 -18.05
C SER A 416 16.11 -12.52 -18.63
N SER A 417 17.32 -11.95 -18.62
CA SER A 417 17.65 -10.58 -19.05
C SER A 417 17.32 -10.21 -20.50
N CYS A 418 16.59 -11.07 -21.24
CA CYS A 418 16.18 -10.86 -22.62
C CYS A 418 14.70 -11.18 -22.89
N THR A 419 13.87 -11.52 -21.89
CA THR A 419 12.44 -11.80 -22.15
C THR A 419 11.58 -10.58 -21.87
N VAL A 420 11.05 -10.00 -22.96
CA VAL A 420 10.09 -8.90 -22.94
C VAL A 420 8.80 -9.37 -22.26
N ARG A 421 8.29 -8.56 -21.34
CA ARG A 421 6.95 -8.75 -20.78
C ARG A 421 5.93 -8.17 -21.75
N THR A 422 5.55 -8.91 -22.79
CA THR A 422 4.64 -8.41 -23.84
C THR A 422 3.31 -7.89 -23.31
N GLN A 423 2.82 -8.45 -22.20
CA GLN A 423 1.55 -8.09 -21.56
C GLN A 423 1.42 -6.60 -21.24
N ILE A 424 2.45 -5.95 -20.69
CA ILE A 424 2.35 -4.51 -20.38
C ILE A 424 2.21 -3.70 -21.67
N TRP A 425 2.97 -4.05 -22.70
CA TRP A 425 2.97 -3.38 -23.99
C TRP A 425 1.65 -3.57 -24.74
N ASP A 426 1.12 -4.80 -24.75
CA ASP A 426 -0.16 -5.12 -25.37
C ASP A 426 -1.34 -4.47 -24.64
N SER A 427 -1.24 -4.28 -23.32
CA SER A 427 -2.28 -3.60 -22.53
C SER A 427 -2.32 -2.10 -22.78
N LEU A 428 -1.16 -1.45 -22.95
CA LEU A 428 -1.10 0.01 -23.09
C LEU A 428 -1.57 0.49 -24.48
N LEU A 429 -1.33 -0.28 -25.54
CA LEU A 429 -1.68 0.13 -26.92
C LEU A 429 -3.17 0.46 -27.10
N PRO A 430 -4.14 -0.40 -26.68
CA PRO A 430 -5.56 -0.06 -26.76
C PRO A 430 -5.95 1.14 -25.88
N ILE A 431 -5.22 1.39 -24.78
CA ILE A 431 -5.50 2.51 -23.87
C ILE A 431 -5.11 3.84 -24.51
N LEU A 432 -4.10 3.88 -25.38
CA LEU A 432 -3.70 5.12 -26.07
C LEU A 432 -4.80 5.67 -27.00
N THR A 433 -5.60 4.80 -27.60
CA THR A 433 -6.63 5.18 -28.57
C THR A 433 -8.04 5.26 -27.99
N THR A 434 -8.20 4.90 -26.72
CA THR A 434 -9.53 4.81 -26.12
C THR A 434 -10.21 6.17 -26.01
N ALA A 435 -11.47 6.24 -26.44
CA ALA A 435 -12.30 7.46 -26.38
C ALA A 435 -13.37 7.42 -25.27
N VAL A 436 -13.50 6.30 -24.56
CA VAL A 436 -14.61 6.03 -23.62
C VAL A 436 -14.05 5.66 -22.25
N GLY A 437 -14.17 6.52 -21.22
CA GLY A 437 -13.68 6.26 -19.85
C GLY A 437 -13.16 7.53 -19.16
N ARG A 438 -12.26 7.42 -18.18
CA ARG A 438 -11.57 8.61 -17.64
C ARG A 438 -10.75 9.27 -18.74
N ASN A 439 -10.95 10.57 -18.96
CA ASN A 439 -10.31 11.33 -20.02
C ASN A 439 -8.77 11.34 -19.94
N GLU A 440 -8.22 11.03 -18.76
CA GLU A 440 -6.77 11.05 -18.48
C GLU A 440 -6.07 9.72 -18.82
N ALA A 441 -6.79 8.61 -18.99
CA ALA A 441 -6.19 7.29 -19.20
C ALA A 441 -5.20 7.23 -20.41
N PRO A 442 -5.48 7.84 -21.58
CA PRO A 442 -4.50 7.90 -22.68
C PRO A 442 -3.23 8.68 -22.33
N HIS A 443 -3.36 9.73 -21.52
CA HIS A 443 -2.24 10.55 -21.06
C HIS A 443 -1.36 9.76 -20.07
N LEU A 444 -1.98 9.10 -19.10
CA LEU A 444 -1.27 8.24 -18.15
C LEU A 444 -0.60 7.06 -18.85
N ALA A 445 -1.26 6.42 -19.81
CA ALA A 445 -0.64 5.36 -20.62
C ALA A 445 0.57 5.88 -21.42
N THR A 446 0.49 7.09 -21.97
CA THR A 446 1.63 7.76 -22.62
C THR A 446 2.79 7.98 -21.64
N GLN A 447 2.48 8.38 -20.40
CA GLN A 447 3.48 8.58 -19.35
C GLN A 447 4.13 7.26 -18.92
N VAL A 448 3.35 6.18 -18.75
CA VAL A 448 3.89 4.84 -18.51
C VAL A 448 4.83 4.43 -19.64
N PHE A 449 4.40 4.59 -20.90
CA PHE A 449 5.26 4.31 -22.05
C PHE A 449 6.57 5.11 -22.00
N LYS A 450 6.49 6.42 -21.67
CA LYS A 450 7.66 7.30 -21.54
C LYS A 450 8.63 6.81 -20.47
N GLU A 451 8.14 6.47 -19.29
CA GLU A 451 8.97 5.94 -18.21
C GLU A 451 9.58 4.57 -18.58
N LEU A 452 8.83 3.69 -19.23
CA LEU A 452 9.35 2.39 -19.70
C LEU A 452 10.53 2.55 -20.68
N THR A 453 10.54 3.63 -21.48
CA THR A 453 11.63 3.89 -22.46
C THR A 453 12.92 4.38 -21.83
N LYS A 454 12.89 4.86 -20.59
CA LYS A 454 14.10 5.28 -19.87
C LYS A 454 15.00 4.09 -19.49
N ALA A 455 14.42 2.89 -19.40
CA ALA A 455 15.17 1.66 -19.14
C ALA A 455 15.69 1.05 -20.45
N PRO A 456 17.01 0.88 -20.63
CA PRO A 456 17.58 0.33 -21.86
C PRO A 456 17.18 -1.14 -22.08
N GLU A 457 16.92 -1.90 -21.01
CA GLU A 457 16.51 -3.32 -21.09
C GLU A 457 15.14 -3.48 -21.78
N ASN A 458 14.31 -2.43 -21.73
CA ASN A 458 12.98 -2.43 -22.33
C ASN A 458 12.99 -2.16 -23.84
N ARG A 459 14.17 -1.98 -24.46
CA ARG A 459 14.31 -1.72 -25.90
C ARG A 459 13.65 -2.79 -26.77
N LEU A 460 13.76 -4.06 -26.39
CA LEU A 460 13.12 -5.16 -27.11
C LEU A 460 11.58 -5.05 -27.08
N GLY A 461 11.02 -4.55 -25.98
CA GLY A 461 9.59 -4.26 -25.86
C GLY A 461 9.13 -3.14 -26.80
N LEU A 462 9.98 -2.13 -27.02
CA LEU A 462 9.69 -1.05 -27.97
C LEU A 462 9.65 -1.54 -29.41
N ILE A 463 10.62 -2.37 -29.80
CA ILE A 463 10.63 -2.98 -31.14
C ILE A 463 9.37 -3.83 -31.35
N TYR A 464 8.95 -4.58 -30.31
CA TYR A 464 7.75 -5.42 -30.36
C TYR A 464 6.43 -4.66 -30.63
N VAL A 465 6.32 -3.39 -30.22
CA VAL A 465 5.11 -2.57 -30.45
C VAL A 465 5.24 -1.54 -31.57
N GLN A 466 6.44 -1.31 -32.10
CA GLN A 466 6.74 -0.22 -33.03
C GLN A 466 5.76 -0.16 -34.21
N GLU A 467 5.56 -1.27 -34.92
CA GLU A 467 4.68 -1.31 -36.10
C GLU A 467 3.22 -1.03 -35.73
N ARG A 468 2.74 -1.56 -34.60
CA ARG A 468 1.38 -1.35 -34.11
C ARG A 468 1.17 0.09 -33.68
N LEU A 469 2.14 0.66 -32.96
CA LEU A 469 2.09 2.04 -32.51
C LEU A 469 2.10 3.02 -33.69
N LEU A 470 2.92 2.78 -34.72
CA LEU A 470 2.93 3.56 -35.96
C LEU A 470 1.57 3.49 -36.68
N LYS A 471 0.99 2.29 -36.81
CA LYS A 471 -0.36 2.12 -37.38
C LYS A 471 -1.43 2.90 -36.61
N LEU A 472 -1.33 2.97 -35.28
CA LEU A 472 -2.25 3.76 -34.45
C LEU A 472 -2.01 5.26 -34.57
N ALA A 473 -0.75 5.71 -34.61
CA ALA A 473 -0.37 7.11 -34.80
C ALA A 473 -0.89 7.68 -36.12
N CYS A 474 -0.87 6.89 -37.20
CA CYS A 474 -1.44 7.29 -38.49
C CYS A 474 -2.98 7.49 -38.45
N LYS A 475 -3.66 6.89 -37.47
CA LYS A 475 -5.13 6.95 -37.32
C LYS A 475 -5.58 7.95 -36.26
N ASN A 476 -4.73 8.26 -35.29
CA ASN A 476 -5.08 9.09 -34.14
C ASN A 476 -3.97 10.08 -33.81
N GLU A 477 -4.26 11.38 -34.00
CA GLU A 477 -3.33 12.50 -33.77
C GLU A 477 -2.76 12.52 -32.34
N ARG A 478 -3.55 12.10 -31.34
CA ARG A 478 -3.09 12.07 -29.94
C ARG A 478 -1.97 11.05 -29.71
N VAL A 479 -2.01 9.94 -30.44
CA VAL A 479 -1.00 8.88 -30.37
C VAL A 479 0.24 9.25 -31.19
N ALA A 480 0.11 10.14 -32.18
CA ALA A 480 1.22 10.56 -33.03
C ALA A 480 2.33 11.28 -32.24
N HIS A 481 1.99 12.16 -31.29
CA HIS A 481 3.00 12.82 -30.46
C HIS A 481 3.82 11.81 -29.64
N THR A 482 3.13 10.86 -29.03
CA THR A 482 3.68 9.74 -28.26
C THR A 482 4.60 8.87 -29.14
N ALA A 483 4.12 8.47 -30.33
CA ALA A 483 4.91 7.69 -31.29
C ALA A 483 6.16 8.44 -31.80
N CYS A 484 6.04 9.73 -32.13
CA CYS A 484 7.17 10.55 -32.58
C CYS A 484 8.26 10.67 -31.51
N HIS A 485 7.89 10.89 -30.25
CA HIS A 485 8.84 10.88 -29.14
C HIS A 485 9.54 9.52 -29.00
N PHE A 486 8.83 8.41 -29.24
CA PHE A 486 9.41 7.06 -29.12
C PHE A 486 10.33 6.66 -30.27
N LEU A 487 10.01 7.06 -31.50
CA LEU A 487 10.84 6.76 -32.66
C LEU A 487 12.19 7.48 -32.61
N GLN A 488 12.28 8.63 -31.94
CA GLN A 488 13.54 9.33 -31.70
C GLN A 488 14.48 8.60 -30.72
N LEU A 489 13.93 7.74 -29.86
CA LEU A 489 14.69 7.01 -28.83
C LEU A 489 15.21 5.66 -29.32
N ILE A 490 14.68 5.14 -30.44
CA ILE A 490 15.25 3.96 -31.10
C ILE A 490 16.46 4.47 -31.89
N PRO A 491 17.71 4.10 -31.54
CA PRO A 491 18.85 4.44 -32.37
C PRO A 491 18.56 3.92 -33.78
N GLN A 492 18.64 4.81 -34.78
CA GLN A 492 18.77 4.36 -36.16
C GLN A 492 19.94 3.38 -36.15
N GLN A 493 19.70 2.11 -36.47
CA GLN A 493 20.78 1.28 -36.95
C GLN A 493 21.21 1.94 -38.25
N VAL A 494 22.15 2.87 -38.15
CA VAL A 494 22.94 3.24 -39.29
C VAL A 494 23.74 1.99 -39.59
N GLU A 495 23.32 1.30 -40.64
CA GLU A 495 24.15 0.41 -41.43
C GLU A 495 25.37 1.21 -41.91
N GLU A 496 26.34 1.43 -41.03
CA GLU A 496 27.69 1.86 -41.37
C GLU A 496 28.61 0.72 -40.91
N GLY A 497 28.76 -0.25 -41.81
CA GLY A 497 29.52 -1.47 -41.56
C GLY A 497 29.50 -2.43 -42.75
N SER A 498 29.57 -1.90 -43.97
CA SER A 498 29.84 -2.68 -45.18
C SER A 498 30.64 -1.89 -46.22
N GLU A 499 31.51 -1.01 -45.76
CA GLU A 499 32.64 -0.52 -46.54
C GLU A 499 33.86 -0.73 -45.65
N ASP A 500 34.96 -1.23 -46.22
CA ASP A 500 36.21 -1.64 -45.58
C ASP A 500 36.28 -3.07 -45.03
N GLN A 501 36.22 -4.07 -45.92
CA GLN A 501 37.14 -5.22 -45.94
C GLN A 501 37.20 -5.81 -47.36
N ASN A 502 38.14 -5.33 -48.18
CA ASN A 502 38.62 -6.04 -49.37
C ASN A 502 40.08 -5.63 -49.67
N GLU A 503 40.93 -5.78 -48.65
CA GLU A 503 42.40 -5.88 -48.76
C GLU A 503 42.77 -7.02 -47.82
N GLU A 504 42.98 -8.22 -48.35
CA GLU A 504 44.26 -8.97 -48.39
C GLU A 504 43.76 -10.44 -48.45
N GLU A 505 44.25 -11.42 -49.21
CA GLU A 505 45.60 -11.83 -49.58
C GLU A 505 45.36 -13.05 -50.48
N GLN A 506 46.09 -13.22 -51.59
CA GLN A 506 46.29 -14.57 -52.11
C GLN A 506 47.73 -14.73 -52.64
N ASP A 507 48.47 -15.49 -51.83
CA ASP A 507 49.60 -16.35 -52.13
C ASP A 507 50.84 -15.75 -52.81
N GLY A 508 51.87 -15.60 -51.99
CA GLY A 508 53.23 -15.81 -52.40
C GLY A 508 53.48 -17.29 -52.71
N SER A 509 53.99 -17.56 -53.89
CA SER A 509 54.82 -18.73 -54.16
C SER A 509 56.20 -18.23 -54.57
N GLU A 510 57.16 -18.48 -53.68
CA GLU A 510 58.58 -18.47 -53.96
C GLU A 510 58.89 -19.41 -55.14
N GLU A 511 59.66 -18.95 -56.11
CA GLU A 511 60.58 -19.80 -56.87
C GLU A 511 61.78 -18.95 -57.29
N GLU A 512 62.94 -19.31 -56.73
CA GLU A 512 64.28 -18.92 -57.15
C GLU A 512 64.62 -19.51 -58.55
N GLU A 513 65.74 -19.04 -59.13
CA GLU A 513 66.37 -19.35 -60.43
C GLU A 513 66.13 -18.22 -61.48
N GLU A 514 67.10 -17.64 -62.18
CA GLU A 514 68.53 -17.87 -62.39
C GLU A 514 69.12 -16.62 -63.10
N GLU A 515 70.44 -16.42 -62.97
CA GLU A 515 71.38 -15.77 -63.92
C GLU A 515 71.11 -14.35 -64.47
N SER A 516 71.90 -13.36 -64.01
CA SER A 516 73.11 -12.82 -64.68
C SER A 516 73.58 -11.49 -64.10
#